data_AF-A0A3L7JYQ3-F1
#
_entry.id   AF-A0A3L7JYQ3-F1
#
_cell.length_a   1.000
_cell.length_b   1.000
_cell.length_c   1.000
_cell.angle_alpha   90.00
_cell.angle_beta   90.00
_cell.angle_gamma   90.00
#
_symmetry.space_group_name_H-M   'P 1'
#
loop_
_entity.id
_entity.type
_entity.pdbx_description
1 polymer ?
#
loop_
_entity_poly.entity_id
_entity_poly.type
_entity_poly.pdbx_seq_one_letter_code
_entity_poly.pdbx_strand_id
1 'polypeptide(L)'
;MDLNVDSDGNMPSKKTKRPNEGVTTLIGKSADRLKQLYGEPTRIDPSSYGYDWWIYNKADQTYMQVGVAKQKVVTIFAIGDNVDIAPFKIGQSIEKIYTSTYLNPDVHVQYEKGTYRFELSEEDLNIRPLVQLGNIYVQLYLDKVKGTLSSIRVLDKSTLIKQRPYEMVYRGELVDPEVPSDNQWQVIDRGSEKEIFDLTNIIRKRFELNPVQWDEDTAKVAYEHSKDMYDNDYFSHKSPKYGDLSERLDAADVSYQMAGENIAAQYIDAPAAIEGWLNSQSHRETMLNKDFTHLGVGVYQKNYTQNFLQKP
;
A
#
# COMPACT_ATOMS: atom_id res chain seq x y z
N MET A 1 -0.59 -33.83 27.16
CA MET A 1 -0.57 -32.36 27.32
C MET A 1 -1.90 -31.88 26.82
N ASP A 2 -2.82 -31.61 27.75
CA ASP A 2 -4.19 -31.26 27.43
C ASP A 2 -4.23 -29.87 26.81
N LEU A 3 -4.74 -29.79 25.58
CA LEU A 3 -4.99 -28.53 24.89
C LEU A 3 -6.27 -27.94 25.47
N ASN A 4 -6.13 -26.85 26.24
CA ASN A 4 -7.26 -26.06 26.71
C ASN A 4 -7.87 -25.32 25.52
N VAL A 5 -9.00 -25.83 25.05
CA VAL A 5 -9.88 -25.20 24.06
C VAL A 5 -10.98 -24.47 24.82
N ASP A 6 -11.32 -23.24 24.41
CA ASP A 6 -12.46 -22.54 25.02
C ASP A 6 -13.80 -23.16 24.59
N SER A 7 -14.91 -22.70 25.19
CA SER A 7 -16.26 -23.27 24.95
C SER A 7 -16.75 -23.15 23.50
N ASP A 8 -16.02 -22.41 22.65
CA ASP A 8 -16.34 -22.17 21.24
C ASP A 8 -15.39 -22.92 20.29
N GLY A 9 -14.50 -23.78 20.80
CA GLY A 9 -13.58 -24.54 19.95
C GLY A 9 -12.32 -23.77 19.54
N ASN A 10 -12.09 -22.57 20.07
CA ASN A 10 -10.93 -21.76 19.70
C ASN A 10 -9.71 -22.11 20.55
N MET A 11 -8.58 -22.33 19.87
CA MET A 11 -7.28 -22.28 20.52
C MET A 11 -7.02 -20.86 21.03
N PRO A 12 -6.57 -20.67 22.28
CA PRO A 12 -6.30 -19.34 22.80
C PRO A 12 -5.24 -18.67 21.94
N SER A 13 -5.62 -17.59 21.26
CA SER A 13 -4.67 -16.75 20.52
C SER A 13 -3.54 -16.38 21.47
N LYS A 14 -2.30 -16.76 21.12
CA LYS A 14 -1.12 -16.39 21.91
C LYS A 14 -1.01 -14.87 21.81
N LYS A 15 -1.56 -14.15 22.80
CA LYS A 15 -1.63 -12.68 22.81
C LYS A 15 -0.23 -12.10 22.69
N THR A 16 0.16 -11.74 21.48
CA THR A 16 1.40 -11.03 21.18
C THR A 16 1.32 -9.65 21.80
N LYS A 17 2.41 -9.21 22.46
CA LYS A 17 2.43 -7.87 23.09
C LYS A 17 2.73 -6.83 22.01
N ARG A 18 2.04 -5.69 22.10
CA ARG A 18 2.39 -4.51 21.30
C ARG A 18 3.77 -4.00 21.73
N PRO A 19 4.68 -3.68 20.79
CA PRO A 19 5.96 -3.06 21.10
C PRO A 19 5.78 -1.72 21.83
N ASN A 20 6.81 -1.32 22.57
CA ASN A 20 6.90 -0.03 23.27
C ASN A 20 7.78 0.99 22.53
N GLU A 21 8.29 0.65 21.35
CA GLU A 21 9.12 1.48 20.49
C GLU A 21 8.68 1.38 19.02
N GLY A 22 9.23 2.26 18.17
CA GLY A 22 8.90 2.33 16.75
C GLY A 22 7.52 2.89 16.41
N VAL A 23 7.24 2.95 15.11
CA VAL A 23 6.01 3.51 14.54
C VAL A 23 4.76 2.75 14.98
N THR A 24 4.89 1.48 15.37
CA THR A 24 3.77 0.68 15.89
C THR A 24 3.17 1.28 17.16
N THR A 25 3.91 2.10 17.93
CA THR A 25 3.41 2.81 19.12
C THR A 25 2.51 4.02 18.81
N LEU A 26 2.53 4.50 17.56
CA LEU A 26 1.87 5.73 17.16
C LEU A 26 0.38 5.55 16.90
N ILE A 27 -0.09 4.34 16.54
CA ILE A 27 -1.53 4.06 16.36
C ILE A 27 -2.31 4.44 17.63
N GLY A 28 -3.31 5.30 17.47
CA GLY A 28 -4.15 5.86 18.52
C GLY A 28 -3.61 7.15 19.18
N LYS A 29 -2.39 7.59 18.86
CA LYS A 29 -1.85 8.89 19.30
C LYS A 29 -2.49 10.04 18.53
N SER A 30 -2.35 11.26 19.04
CA SER A 30 -2.87 12.46 18.38
C SER A 30 -1.99 12.90 17.21
N ALA A 31 -2.60 13.61 16.27
CA ALA A 31 -1.89 14.25 15.17
C ALA A 31 -0.85 15.27 15.67
N ASP A 32 -1.16 16.03 16.73
CA ASP A 32 -0.20 16.94 17.37
C ASP A 32 1.03 16.20 17.90
N ARG A 33 0.85 14.98 18.44
CA ARG A 33 1.98 14.18 18.90
C ARG A 33 2.86 13.75 17.72
N LEU A 34 2.27 13.44 16.56
CA LEU A 34 3.06 13.17 15.35
C LEU A 34 3.89 14.39 14.96
N LYS A 35 3.27 15.58 14.92
CA LYS A 35 3.97 16.83 14.56
C LYS A 35 5.12 17.16 15.50
N GLN A 36 4.96 16.89 16.80
CA GLN A 36 6.04 17.05 17.77
C GLN A 36 7.23 16.11 17.51
N LEU A 37 6.97 14.90 17.00
CA LEU A 37 8.00 13.88 16.77
C LEU A 37 8.68 14.02 15.40
N TYR A 38 7.90 14.34 14.36
CA TYR A 38 8.34 14.28 12.96
C TYR A 38 8.23 15.61 12.21
N GLY A 39 7.78 16.68 12.88
CA GLY A 39 7.49 17.97 12.25
C GLY A 39 6.20 17.96 11.44
N GLU A 40 5.97 19.02 10.66
CA GLU A 40 4.82 19.08 9.76
C GLU A 40 4.98 18.07 8.59
N PRO A 41 3.91 17.37 8.17
CA PRO A 41 3.97 16.52 7.00
C PRO A 41 4.31 17.34 5.75
N THR A 42 4.98 16.70 4.79
CA THR A 42 5.32 17.37 3.51
C THR A 42 4.09 17.53 2.63
N ARG A 43 3.16 16.57 2.72
CA ARG A 43 1.93 16.53 1.94
C ARG A 43 0.82 15.86 2.75
N ILE A 44 -0.42 16.27 2.50
CA ILE A 44 -1.61 15.63 3.05
C ILE A 44 -2.46 15.20 1.85
N ASP A 45 -2.67 13.90 1.70
CA ASP A 45 -3.42 13.29 0.61
C ASP A 45 -4.67 12.59 1.19
N PRO A 46 -5.89 12.87 0.71
CA PRO A 46 -7.08 12.19 1.23
C PRO A 46 -7.12 10.72 0.80
N SER A 47 -7.66 9.84 1.64
CA SER A 47 -7.92 8.45 1.29
C SER A 47 -9.41 8.17 1.06
N SER A 48 -9.71 7.05 0.40
CA SER A 48 -11.07 6.51 0.25
C SER A 48 -11.62 5.84 1.51
N TYR A 49 -10.92 5.90 2.65
CA TYR A 49 -11.26 5.20 3.88
C TYR A 49 -11.57 6.12 5.08
N GLY A 50 -11.75 7.42 4.82
CA GLY A 50 -12.16 8.41 5.84
C GLY A 50 -11.03 8.86 6.78
N TYR A 51 -9.78 8.73 6.33
CA TYR A 51 -8.61 9.36 6.93
C TYR A 51 -7.78 10.05 5.85
N ASP A 52 -6.93 11.00 6.25
CA ASP A 52 -5.96 11.62 5.34
C ASP A 52 -4.57 11.04 5.58
N TRP A 53 -3.86 10.71 4.51
CA TRP A 53 -2.45 10.36 4.54
C TRP A 53 -1.60 11.59 4.80
N TRP A 54 -0.86 11.58 5.89
CA TRP A 54 0.17 12.56 6.19
C TRP A 54 1.51 11.99 5.75
N ILE A 55 2.09 12.59 4.72
CA ILE A 55 3.30 12.10 4.05
C ILE A 55 4.54 12.68 4.73
N TYR A 56 5.41 11.81 5.23
CA TYR A 56 6.69 12.17 5.84
C TYR A 56 7.83 11.62 4.99
N ASN A 57 8.43 12.49 4.17
CA ASN A 57 9.47 12.14 3.20
C ASN A 57 10.71 13.05 3.25
N LYS A 58 10.86 13.88 4.31
CA LYS A 58 11.86 14.97 4.37
C LYS A 58 13.31 14.54 4.57
N ALA A 59 13.57 13.33 5.07
CA ALA A 59 14.92 12.83 5.25
C ALA A 59 15.13 11.55 4.45
N ASP A 60 16.26 11.50 3.75
CA ASP A 60 16.70 10.33 2.99
C ASP A 60 16.46 9.05 3.82
N GLN A 61 15.63 8.14 3.28
CA GLN A 61 15.31 6.83 3.84
C GLN A 61 14.30 6.78 5.02
N THR A 62 13.60 7.87 5.37
CA THR A 62 12.57 7.85 6.45
C THR A 62 11.13 7.83 5.97
N TYR A 63 10.88 7.45 4.71
CA TYR A 63 9.55 7.55 4.14
C TYR A 63 8.52 6.71 4.91
N MET A 64 7.51 7.41 5.43
CA MET A 64 6.29 6.82 5.97
C MET A 64 5.09 7.68 5.61
N GLN A 65 3.94 7.03 5.48
CA GLN A 65 2.65 7.67 5.31
C GLN A 65 1.80 7.33 6.53
N VAL A 66 1.20 8.35 7.15
CA VAL A 66 0.45 8.17 8.40
C VAL A 66 -0.99 8.58 8.19
N GLY A 67 -1.92 7.63 8.26
CA GLY A 67 -3.35 7.89 8.14
C GLY A 67 -3.88 8.52 9.42
N VAL A 68 -4.41 9.74 9.31
CA VAL A 68 -4.98 10.50 10.42
C VAL A 68 -6.48 10.69 10.19
N ALA A 69 -7.30 10.19 11.12
CA ALA A 69 -8.74 10.44 11.17
C ALA A 69 -9.12 11.06 12.51
N LYS A 70 -9.94 12.12 12.48
CA LYS A 70 -10.43 12.81 13.69
C LYS A 70 -9.29 13.15 14.67
N GLN A 71 -8.19 13.68 14.13
CA GLN A 71 -6.95 14.03 14.85
C GLN A 71 -6.24 12.86 15.56
N LYS A 72 -6.50 11.61 15.16
CA LYS A 72 -5.84 10.41 15.67
C LYS A 72 -5.21 9.59 14.56
N VAL A 73 -4.09 8.95 14.88
CA VAL A 73 -3.41 8.01 13.99
C VAL A 73 -4.18 6.69 13.94
N VAL A 74 -4.61 6.28 12.75
CA VAL A 74 -5.41 5.06 12.54
C VAL A 74 -4.68 4.01 11.68
N THR A 75 -3.77 4.43 10.82
CA THR A 75 -2.89 3.54 10.05
C THR A 75 -1.55 4.17 9.75
N ILE A 76 -0.53 3.35 9.47
CA ILE A 76 0.81 3.79 9.06
C ILE A 76 1.31 2.82 7.99
N PHE A 77 1.72 3.33 6.84
CA PHE A 77 2.52 2.58 5.86
C PHE A 77 3.98 3.03 5.96
N ALA A 78 4.90 2.09 6.18
CA ALA A 78 6.33 2.37 6.38
C ALA A 78 7.18 1.50 5.45
N ILE A 79 8.01 2.16 4.65
CA ILE A 79 8.88 1.53 3.65
C ILE A 79 10.33 2.06 3.72
N GLY A 80 10.56 3.26 4.27
CA GLY A 80 11.92 3.79 4.40
C GLY A 80 12.84 2.91 5.27
N ASP A 81 14.09 2.73 4.82
CA ASP A 81 15.06 1.83 5.49
C ASP A 81 15.40 2.26 6.93
N ASN A 82 15.25 3.56 7.25
CA ASN A 82 15.55 4.13 8.57
C ASN A 82 14.29 4.30 9.46
N VAL A 83 13.15 3.76 9.05
CA VAL A 83 11.93 3.80 9.88
C VAL A 83 12.01 2.68 10.92
N ASP A 84 11.93 3.05 12.21
CA ASP A 84 11.84 2.07 13.30
C ASP A 84 10.47 1.38 13.28
N ILE A 85 10.46 0.14 12.79
CA ILE A 85 9.28 -0.70 12.63
C ILE A 85 9.27 -1.91 13.58
N ALA A 86 9.85 -1.76 14.78
CA ALA A 86 9.89 -2.80 15.79
C ALA A 86 8.52 -3.53 15.96
N PRO A 87 8.53 -4.88 16.09
CA PRO A 87 9.69 -5.75 16.32
C PRO A 87 10.39 -6.19 15.01
N PHE A 88 9.95 -5.68 13.86
CA PHE A 88 10.45 -6.04 12.55
C PHE A 88 11.54 -5.07 12.08
N LYS A 89 12.17 -5.37 10.95
CA LYS A 89 13.11 -4.48 10.26
C LYS A 89 12.95 -4.60 8.76
N ILE A 90 12.95 -3.47 8.04
CA ILE A 90 12.95 -3.45 6.58
C ILE A 90 14.18 -4.22 6.10
N GLY A 91 14.00 -5.08 5.09
CA GLY A 91 15.07 -5.94 4.57
C GLY A 91 15.36 -7.20 5.41
N GLN A 92 14.69 -7.43 6.54
CA GLN A 92 14.87 -8.69 7.28
C GLN A 92 14.42 -9.89 6.43
N SER A 93 15.09 -11.04 6.58
CA SER A 93 14.74 -12.23 5.81
C SER A 93 13.36 -12.77 6.17
N ILE A 94 12.65 -13.25 5.15
CA ILE A 94 11.33 -13.90 5.32
C ILE A 94 11.45 -15.14 6.22
N GLU A 95 12.52 -15.92 6.09
CA GLU A 95 12.80 -17.08 6.96
C GLU A 95 12.82 -16.69 8.44
N LYS A 96 13.47 -15.57 8.77
CA LYS A 96 13.50 -15.08 10.16
C LYS A 96 12.11 -14.67 10.64
N ILE A 97 11.27 -14.10 9.77
CA ILE A 97 9.88 -13.78 10.11
C ILE A 97 9.11 -15.05 10.44
N TYR A 98 9.15 -16.05 9.56
CA TYR A 98 8.42 -17.31 9.73
C TYR A 98 8.87 -18.10 10.96
N THR A 99 10.16 -18.04 11.31
CA THR A 99 10.69 -18.75 12.48
C THR A 99 10.49 -18.01 13.80
N SER A 100 10.31 -16.68 13.79
CA SER A 100 10.18 -15.86 15.00
C SER A 100 8.75 -15.35 15.25
N THR A 101 7.88 -15.38 14.25
CA THR A 101 6.53 -14.81 14.29
C THR A 101 5.51 -15.88 14.00
N TYR A 102 4.52 -16.00 14.89
CA TYR A 102 3.39 -16.88 14.65
C TYR A 102 2.44 -16.21 13.64
N LEU A 103 2.36 -16.79 12.44
CA LEU A 103 1.44 -16.36 11.40
C LEU A 103 0.18 -17.24 11.45
N ASN A 104 -0.97 -16.61 11.63
CA ASN A 104 -2.25 -17.30 11.69
C ASN A 104 -3.03 -17.05 10.39
N PRO A 105 -3.51 -18.09 9.68
CA PRO A 105 -4.42 -17.91 8.55
C PRO A 105 -5.73 -17.24 8.95
N ASP A 106 -6.16 -17.40 10.21
CA ASP A 106 -7.41 -16.85 10.72
C ASP A 106 -7.18 -15.74 11.74
N VAL A 107 -7.48 -14.50 11.39
CA VAL A 107 -7.35 -13.35 12.30
C VAL A 107 -8.72 -12.86 12.75
N HIS A 108 -8.97 -12.98 14.05
CA HIS A 108 -10.23 -12.58 14.67
C HIS A 108 -10.14 -11.16 15.23
N VAL A 109 -11.12 -10.33 14.88
CA VAL A 109 -11.23 -8.94 15.31
C VAL A 109 -12.59 -8.73 15.93
N GLN A 110 -12.61 -8.38 17.22
CA GLN A 110 -13.81 -7.89 17.90
C GLN A 110 -13.79 -6.37 17.93
N TYR A 111 -14.82 -5.75 17.36
CA TYR A 111 -14.95 -4.30 17.27
C TYR A 111 -16.41 -3.89 17.47
N GLU A 112 -16.65 -2.98 18.42
CA GLU A 112 -17.98 -2.58 18.87
C GLU A 112 -18.88 -3.79 19.19
N LYS A 113 -19.98 -3.98 18.46
CA LYS A 113 -20.91 -5.11 18.63
C LYS A 113 -20.72 -6.22 17.59
N GLY A 114 -19.67 -6.13 16.76
CA GLY A 114 -19.38 -7.08 15.69
C GLY A 114 -18.15 -7.94 15.96
N THR A 115 -18.16 -9.14 15.36
CA THR A 115 -17.00 -10.03 15.27
C THR A 115 -16.68 -10.26 13.81
N TYR A 116 -15.42 -10.10 13.45
CA TYR A 116 -14.90 -10.19 12.08
C TYR A 116 -13.77 -11.23 12.07
N ARG A 117 -13.80 -12.17 11.13
CA ARG A 117 -12.76 -13.16 10.90
C ARG A 117 -12.18 -12.91 9.52
N PHE A 118 -10.91 -12.55 9.46
CA PHE A 118 -10.14 -12.46 8.23
C PHE A 118 -9.51 -13.81 7.94
N GLU A 119 -9.68 -14.28 6.71
CA GLU A 119 -9.18 -15.56 6.21
C GLU A 119 -8.09 -15.24 5.18
N LEU A 120 -6.85 -15.61 5.51
CA LEU A 120 -5.68 -15.39 4.66
C LEU A 120 -5.44 -16.65 3.83
N SER A 121 -5.40 -16.48 2.50
CA SER A 121 -5.00 -17.54 1.59
C SER A 121 -3.52 -17.91 1.76
N GLU A 122 -3.08 -19.02 1.15
CA GLU A 122 -1.65 -19.36 1.09
C GLU A 122 -0.84 -18.26 0.41
N GLU A 123 -1.40 -17.62 -0.63
CA GLU A 123 -0.76 -16.49 -1.30
C GLU A 123 -0.62 -15.30 -0.33
N ASP A 124 -1.67 -14.96 0.40
CA ASP A 124 -1.62 -13.87 1.39
C ASP A 124 -0.60 -14.11 2.48
N LEU A 125 -0.50 -15.34 2.99
CA LEU A 125 0.51 -15.70 3.99
C LEU A 125 1.94 -15.56 3.45
N ASN A 126 2.12 -15.73 2.13
CA ASN A 126 3.43 -15.68 1.47
C ASN A 126 3.84 -14.29 0.96
N ILE A 127 2.89 -13.38 0.70
CA ILE A 127 3.20 -12.04 0.17
C ILE A 127 2.83 -10.91 1.12
N ARG A 128 1.85 -11.09 2.00
CA ARG A 128 1.33 -10.03 2.88
C ARG A 128 0.68 -10.55 4.17
N PRO A 129 1.33 -11.40 4.98
CA PRO A 129 0.70 -11.95 6.18
C PRO A 129 0.28 -10.87 7.18
N LEU A 130 -0.78 -11.14 7.94
CA LEU A 130 -1.32 -10.26 8.97
C LEU A 130 -0.92 -10.74 10.37
N VAL A 131 -0.24 -9.88 11.12
CA VAL A 131 0.19 -10.16 12.49
C VAL A 131 -0.55 -9.26 13.45
N GLN A 132 -1.28 -9.84 14.40
CA GLN A 132 -1.81 -9.07 15.52
C GLN A 132 -0.66 -8.77 16.49
N LEU A 133 -0.57 -7.53 17.00
CA LEU A 133 0.34 -7.14 18.09
C LEU A 133 -0.45 -6.35 19.14
N GLY A 134 -0.90 -7.01 20.20
CA GLY A 134 -1.80 -6.42 21.20
C GLY A 134 -3.14 -6.01 20.58
N ASN A 135 -3.37 -4.69 20.48
CA ASN A 135 -4.61 -4.12 19.96
C ASN A 135 -4.50 -3.55 18.53
N ILE A 136 -3.35 -3.74 17.87
CA ILE A 136 -3.11 -3.32 16.49
C ILE A 136 -2.83 -4.54 15.62
N TYR A 137 -2.87 -4.32 14.31
CA TYR A 137 -2.59 -5.32 13.29
C TYR A 137 -1.50 -4.80 12.36
N VAL A 138 -0.59 -5.67 11.95
CA VAL A 138 0.54 -5.33 11.10
C VAL A 138 0.51 -6.25 9.89
N GLN A 139 0.30 -5.68 8.70
CA GLN A 139 0.53 -6.36 7.44
C GLN A 139 2.02 -6.27 7.11
N LEU A 140 2.62 -7.40 6.80
CA LEU A 140 4.03 -7.50 6.41
C LEU A 140 4.12 -7.70 4.91
N TYR A 141 4.42 -6.68 4.12
CA TYR A 141 4.58 -6.85 2.67
C TYR A 141 5.94 -7.48 2.37
N LEU A 142 5.92 -8.69 1.84
CA LEU A 142 7.11 -9.49 1.58
C LEU A 142 7.50 -9.35 0.10
N ASP A 143 8.77 -9.05 -0.17
CA ASP A 143 9.34 -9.18 -1.52
C ASP A 143 9.77 -10.65 -1.70
N LYS A 144 8.93 -11.45 -2.36
CA LYS A 144 9.19 -12.89 -2.56
C LYS A 144 10.38 -13.15 -3.47
N VAL A 145 10.70 -12.22 -4.36
CA VAL A 145 11.83 -12.34 -5.29
C VAL A 145 13.15 -12.13 -4.55
N LYS A 146 13.20 -11.13 -3.66
CA LYS A 146 14.39 -10.83 -2.84
C LYS A 146 14.48 -11.70 -1.57
N GLY A 147 13.37 -12.24 -1.09
CA GLY A 147 13.32 -13.04 0.14
C GLY A 147 13.32 -12.20 1.42
N THR A 148 12.81 -10.95 1.37
CA THR A 148 12.93 -9.98 2.47
C THR A 148 11.63 -9.20 2.72
N LEU A 149 11.47 -8.63 3.92
CA LEU A 149 10.41 -7.66 4.22
C LEU A 149 10.62 -6.36 3.42
N SER A 150 9.66 -6.00 2.57
CA SER A 150 9.68 -4.78 1.76
C SER A 150 9.16 -3.56 2.54
N SER A 151 8.01 -3.72 3.20
CA SER A 151 7.34 -2.65 3.94
C SER A 151 6.38 -3.24 4.97
N ILE A 152 5.83 -2.38 5.83
CA ILE A 152 4.73 -2.76 6.71
C ILE A 152 3.57 -1.78 6.61
N ARG A 153 2.36 -2.28 6.86
CA ARG A 153 1.21 -1.44 7.20
C ARG A 153 0.69 -1.78 8.58
N VAL A 154 0.68 -0.79 9.46
CA VAL A 154 0.08 -0.88 10.79
C VAL A 154 -1.35 -0.35 10.73
N LEU A 155 -2.29 -1.06 11.34
CA LEU A 155 -3.72 -0.78 11.31
C LEU A 155 -4.32 -0.85 12.71
N ASP A 156 -5.20 0.08 13.03
CA ASP A 156 -6.19 -0.14 14.08
C ASP A 156 -7.31 -1.09 13.61
N LYS A 157 -8.18 -1.48 14.54
CA LYS A 157 -9.30 -2.41 14.27
C LYS A 157 -10.25 -1.87 13.20
N SER A 158 -10.67 -0.61 13.32
CA SER A 158 -11.68 -0.01 12.44
C SER A 158 -11.14 0.09 11.01
N THR A 159 -9.89 0.50 10.86
CA THR A 159 -9.24 0.65 9.56
C THR A 159 -9.05 -0.70 8.87
N LEU A 160 -8.63 -1.74 9.61
CA LEU A 160 -8.54 -3.10 9.06
C LEU A 160 -9.90 -3.60 8.54
N ILE A 161 -10.98 -3.39 9.30
CA ILE A 161 -12.36 -3.77 8.93
C ILE A 161 -12.85 -3.00 7.71
N LYS A 162 -12.54 -1.70 7.61
CA LYS A 162 -12.92 -0.86 6.46
C LYS A 162 -12.13 -1.21 5.20
N GLN A 163 -10.84 -1.49 5.32
CA GLN A 163 -9.97 -1.78 4.17
C GLN A 163 -10.23 -3.16 3.57
N ARG A 164 -10.63 -4.14 4.38
CA ARG A 164 -10.89 -5.54 3.95
C ARG A 164 -9.79 -6.09 3.04
N PRO A 165 -8.53 -6.08 3.50
CA PRO A 165 -7.43 -6.50 2.65
C PRO A 165 -7.46 -8.00 2.32
N TYR A 166 -8.22 -8.80 3.06
CA TYR A 166 -8.38 -10.25 2.89
C TYR A 166 -9.86 -10.62 2.84
N GLU A 167 -10.17 -11.87 2.49
CA GLU A 167 -11.51 -12.41 2.66
C GLU A 167 -11.94 -12.28 4.13
N MET A 168 -13.20 -11.87 4.34
CA MET A 168 -13.69 -11.54 5.67
C MET A 168 -15.11 -12.05 5.86
N VAL A 169 -15.29 -12.87 6.89
CA VAL A 169 -16.61 -13.27 7.41
C VAL A 169 -16.91 -12.42 8.64
N TYR A 170 -18.16 -11.99 8.80
CA TYR A 170 -18.55 -11.19 9.97
C TYR A 170 -19.88 -11.64 10.57
N ARG A 171 -20.06 -11.32 11.86
CA ARG A 171 -21.33 -11.40 12.59
C ARG A 171 -21.58 -10.07 13.28
N GLY A 172 -22.80 -9.55 13.14
CA GLY A 172 -23.20 -8.24 13.68
C GLY A 172 -23.22 -7.16 12.62
N GLU A 173 -23.01 -5.90 13.02
CA GLU A 173 -23.04 -4.75 12.12
C GLU A 173 -21.75 -4.65 11.29
N LEU A 174 -21.87 -4.40 9.99
CA LEU A 174 -20.73 -4.19 9.10
C LEU A 174 -20.32 -2.72 9.14
N VAL A 175 -19.04 -2.46 9.41
CA VAL A 175 -18.47 -1.12 9.33
C VAL A 175 -17.90 -0.90 7.93
N ASP A 176 -18.57 -0.08 7.13
CA ASP A 176 -18.12 0.36 5.82
C ASP A 176 -17.42 1.73 5.88
N PRO A 177 -16.45 2.00 4.99
CA PRO A 177 -15.99 3.37 4.76
C PRO A 177 -17.10 4.21 4.10
N GLU A 178 -17.04 5.52 4.32
CA GLU A 178 -17.89 6.44 3.55
C GLU A 178 -17.50 6.41 2.09
N VAL A 179 -18.48 6.34 1.19
CA VAL A 179 -18.24 6.36 -0.26
C VAL A 179 -17.86 7.78 -0.67
N PRO A 180 -16.66 8.01 -1.24
CA PRO A 180 -16.29 9.34 -1.71
C PRO A 180 -17.19 9.77 -2.88
N SER A 181 -17.58 11.05 -2.89
CA SER A 181 -18.18 11.69 -4.06
C SER A 181 -17.18 11.81 -5.22
N ASP A 182 -17.66 12.05 -6.44
CA ASP A 182 -16.79 12.21 -7.62
C ASP A 182 -15.71 13.28 -7.43
N ASN A 183 -16.05 14.41 -6.80
CA ASN A 183 -15.09 15.46 -6.48
C ASN A 183 -14.04 15.02 -5.45
N GLN A 184 -14.42 14.18 -4.49
CA GLN A 184 -13.47 13.61 -3.53
C GLN A 184 -12.55 12.60 -4.21
N TRP A 185 -13.09 11.76 -5.10
CA TRP A 185 -12.29 10.83 -5.90
C TRP A 185 -11.20 11.55 -6.70
N GLN A 186 -11.51 12.66 -7.37
CA GLN A 186 -10.49 13.42 -8.10
C GLN A 186 -9.31 13.89 -7.22
N VAL A 187 -9.56 14.22 -5.94
CA VAL A 187 -8.48 14.62 -5.02
C VAL A 187 -7.74 13.40 -4.49
N ILE A 188 -8.44 12.29 -4.22
CA ILE A 188 -7.86 11.01 -3.80
C ILE A 188 -6.95 10.45 -4.91
N ASP A 189 -7.39 10.51 -6.16
CA ASP A 189 -6.66 10.03 -7.33
C ASP A 189 -5.33 10.79 -7.48
N ARG A 190 -5.35 12.13 -7.42
CA ARG A 190 -4.14 12.97 -7.46
C ARG A 190 -3.19 12.73 -6.28
N GLY A 191 -3.73 12.38 -5.10
CA GLY A 191 -2.92 11.96 -3.96
C GLY A 191 -2.22 10.64 -4.26
N SER A 192 -2.99 9.65 -4.71
CA SER A 192 -2.53 8.31 -5.06
C SER A 192 -1.46 8.31 -6.16
N GLU A 193 -1.58 9.18 -7.16
CA GLU A 193 -0.57 9.38 -8.21
C GLU A 193 0.81 9.77 -7.62
N LYS A 194 0.81 10.73 -6.69
CA LYS A 194 2.02 11.21 -6.02
C LYS A 194 2.58 10.18 -5.05
N GLU A 195 1.72 9.47 -4.33
CA GLU A 195 2.13 8.36 -3.48
C GLU A 195 2.83 7.26 -4.29
N ILE A 196 2.25 6.83 -5.42
CA ILE A 196 2.87 5.84 -6.32
C ILE A 196 4.22 6.33 -6.85
N PHE A 197 4.31 7.60 -7.28
CA PHE A 197 5.57 8.18 -7.74
C PHE A 197 6.65 8.17 -6.64
N ASP A 198 6.31 8.64 -5.45
CA ASP A 198 7.23 8.67 -4.30
C ASP A 198 7.71 7.25 -3.95
N LEU A 199 6.77 6.31 -3.82
CA LEU A 199 7.03 4.91 -3.50
C LEU A 199 7.88 4.20 -4.54
N THR A 200 7.64 4.48 -5.83
CA THR A 200 8.46 3.96 -6.93
C THR A 200 9.91 4.40 -6.79
N ASN A 201 10.15 5.68 -6.51
CA ASN A 201 11.49 6.20 -6.34
C ASN A 201 12.19 5.67 -5.07
N ILE A 202 11.45 5.40 -4.01
CA ILE A 202 11.99 4.73 -2.81
C ILE A 202 12.44 3.32 -3.14
N ILE A 203 11.62 2.56 -3.86
CA ILE A 203 11.96 1.22 -4.31
C ILE A 203 13.18 1.28 -5.22
N ARG A 204 13.18 2.13 -6.26
CA ARG A 204 14.33 2.28 -7.17
C ARG A 204 15.62 2.60 -6.42
N LYS A 205 15.59 3.54 -5.47
CA LYS A 205 16.74 3.86 -4.62
C LYS A 205 17.23 2.66 -3.80
N ARG A 206 16.32 1.86 -3.24
CA ARG A 206 16.65 0.62 -2.50
C ARG A 206 17.33 -0.43 -3.39
N PHE A 207 17.06 -0.41 -4.70
CA PHE A 207 17.73 -1.24 -5.71
C PHE A 207 18.91 -0.53 -6.39
N GLU A 208 19.43 0.54 -5.79
CA GLU A 208 20.60 1.29 -6.27
C GLU A 208 20.41 1.88 -7.68
N LEU A 209 19.16 2.16 -8.06
CA LEU A 209 18.79 2.79 -9.33
C LEU A 209 18.58 4.29 -9.16
N ASN A 210 18.82 5.02 -10.24
CA ASN A 210 18.48 6.44 -10.30
C ASN A 210 16.97 6.64 -10.15
N PRO A 211 16.54 7.65 -9.38
CA PRO A 211 15.14 8.03 -9.33
C PRO A 211 14.67 8.50 -10.72
N VAL A 212 13.44 8.17 -11.06
CA VAL A 212 12.74 8.71 -12.22
C VAL A 212 12.18 10.10 -11.90
N GLN A 213 12.17 10.97 -12.91
CA GLN A 213 11.58 12.30 -12.84
C GLN A 213 10.09 12.25 -13.20
N TRP A 214 9.27 13.06 -12.54
CA TRP A 214 7.85 13.18 -12.89
C TRP A 214 7.70 13.77 -14.28
N ASP A 215 6.90 13.13 -15.14
CA ASP A 215 6.54 13.67 -16.43
C ASP A 215 5.03 13.90 -16.54
N GLU A 216 4.66 15.18 -16.64
CA GLU A 216 3.26 15.62 -16.56
C GLU A 216 2.43 15.16 -17.77
N ASP A 217 2.98 15.21 -18.98
CA ASP A 217 2.23 14.81 -20.17
C ASP A 217 2.03 13.30 -20.22
N THR A 218 3.05 12.53 -19.81
CA THR A 218 2.92 11.07 -19.61
C THR A 218 1.92 10.72 -18.50
N ALA A 219 1.86 11.51 -17.43
CA ALA A 219 0.89 11.30 -16.35
C ALA A 219 -0.55 11.48 -16.84
N LYS A 220 -0.82 12.47 -17.70
CA LYS A 220 -2.13 12.64 -18.34
C LYS A 220 -2.50 11.42 -19.19
N VAL A 221 -1.55 10.87 -19.97
CA VAL A 221 -1.78 9.65 -20.76
C VAL A 221 -2.11 8.46 -19.86
N ALA A 222 -1.38 8.29 -18.74
CA ALA A 222 -1.64 7.23 -17.78
C ALA A 222 -3.00 7.40 -17.07
N TYR A 223 -3.42 8.64 -16.81
CA TYR A 223 -4.70 8.95 -16.18
C TYR A 223 -5.86 8.59 -17.12
N GLU A 224 -5.78 9.03 -18.38
CA GLU A 224 -6.80 8.70 -19.39
C GLU A 224 -6.89 7.20 -19.64
N HIS A 225 -5.78 6.45 -19.59
CA HIS A 225 -5.82 4.99 -19.69
C HIS A 225 -6.48 4.32 -18.48
N SER A 226 -6.18 4.78 -17.27
CA SER A 226 -6.84 4.30 -16.05
C SER A 226 -8.34 4.57 -16.07
N LYS A 227 -8.74 5.74 -16.56
CA LYS A 227 -10.13 6.13 -16.76
C LYS A 227 -10.81 5.31 -17.85
N ASP A 228 -10.14 5.07 -18.97
CA ASP A 228 -10.65 4.24 -20.07
C ASP A 228 -10.92 2.79 -19.63
N MET A 229 -9.99 2.19 -18.88
CA MET A 229 -10.17 0.87 -18.27
C MET A 229 -11.35 0.83 -17.31
N TYR A 230 -11.52 1.87 -16.48
CA TYR A 230 -12.65 1.99 -15.57
C TYR A 230 -13.99 2.13 -16.31
N ASP A 231 -14.10 3.09 -17.22
CA ASP A 231 -15.36 3.47 -17.85
C ASP A 231 -15.88 2.40 -18.83
N ASN A 232 -15.00 1.55 -19.35
CA ASN A 232 -15.33 0.53 -20.35
C ASN A 232 -15.15 -0.91 -19.82
N ASP A 233 -15.04 -1.09 -18.50
CA ASP A 233 -15.01 -2.40 -17.82
C ASP A 233 -14.00 -3.40 -18.42
N TYR A 234 -12.77 -2.95 -18.71
CA TYR A 234 -11.70 -3.81 -19.20
C TYR A 234 -10.39 -3.57 -18.47
N PHE A 235 -9.48 -4.56 -18.53
CA PHE A 235 -8.15 -4.46 -17.94
C PHE A 235 -7.10 -4.99 -18.93
N SER A 236 -6.38 -4.08 -19.58
CA SER A 236 -5.43 -4.40 -20.66
C SER A 236 -4.45 -3.26 -20.92
N HIS A 237 -3.23 -3.59 -21.32
CA HIS A 237 -2.25 -2.63 -21.84
C HIS A 237 -2.68 -1.98 -23.18
N LYS A 238 -3.60 -2.63 -23.90
CA LYS A 238 -4.15 -2.14 -25.16
C LYS A 238 -5.59 -1.71 -24.97
N SER A 239 -5.85 -0.42 -25.18
CA SER A 239 -7.20 0.13 -25.25
C SER A 239 -7.86 -0.32 -26.56
N PRO A 240 -9.12 -0.78 -26.53
CA PRO A 240 -9.91 -1.04 -27.74
C PRO A 240 -10.10 0.21 -28.62
N LYS A 241 -10.01 1.41 -28.03
CA LYS A 241 -10.26 2.69 -28.70
C LYS A 241 -8.98 3.46 -29.00
N TYR A 242 -8.06 3.52 -28.05
CA TYR A 242 -6.88 4.38 -28.11
C TYR A 242 -5.58 3.63 -28.43
N GLY A 243 -5.65 2.31 -28.60
CA GLY A 243 -4.49 1.51 -28.97
C GLY A 243 -3.60 1.14 -27.79
N ASP A 244 -2.38 0.70 -28.09
CA ASP A 244 -1.35 0.37 -27.11
C ASP A 244 -0.65 1.60 -26.52
N LEU A 245 0.33 1.39 -25.63
CA LEU A 245 1.05 2.49 -24.97
C LEU A 245 1.72 3.44 -25.98
N SER A 246 2.31 2.92 -27.05
CA SER A 246 2.98 3.74 -28.06
C SER A 246 1.96 4.64 -28.75
N GLU A 247 0.84 4.05 -29.19
CA GLU A 247 -0.24 4.79 -29.84
C GLU A 247 -0.80 5.89 -28.93
N ARG A 248 -0.95 5.61 -27.63
CA ARG A 248 -1.43 6.59 -26.64
C ARG A 248 -0.43 7.72 -26.38
N LEU A 249 0.88 7.42 -26.31
CA LEU A 249 1.94 8.42 -26.12
C LEU A 249 2.12 9.29 -27.38
N ASP A 250 2.10 8.68 -28.56
CA ASP A 250 2.21 9.35 -29.86
C ASP A 250 1.04 10.32 -30.08
N ALA A 251 -0.19 9.90 -29.74
CA ALA A 251 -1.36 10.75 -29.82
C ALA A 251 -1.32 11.97 -28.89
N ALA A 252 -0.47 11.94 -27.87
CA ALA A 252 -0.23 13.04 -26.93
C ALA A 252 1.07 13.82 -27.23
N ASP A 253 1.71 13.56 -28.38
CA ASP A 253 2.98 14.16 -28.79
C ASP A 253 4.12 13.97 -27.76
N VAL A 254 4.10 12.89 -26.99
CA VAL A 254 5.12 12.59 -25.96
C VAL A 254 6.34 11.94 -26.60
N SER A 255 7.51 12.59 -26.52
CA SER A 255 8.77 12.07 -27.08
C SER A 255 9.51 11.14 -26.10
N TYR A 256 9.92 9.97 -26.59
CA TYR A 256 10.69 8.96 -25.84
C TYR A 256 11.53 8.09 -26.78
N GLN A 257 12.54 7.41 -26.21
CA GLN A 257 13.34 6.37 -26.87
C GLN A 257 12.84 4.96 -26.54
N MET A 258 12.36 4.78 -25.31
CA MET A 258 11.79 3.53 -24.81
C MET A 258 10.66 3.87 -23.84
N ALA A 259 9.60 3.06 -23.82
CA ALA A 259 8.49 3.20 -22.89
C ALA A 259 8.15 1.83 -22.26
N GLY A 260 7.58 1.85 -21.05
CA GLY A 260 7.05 0.67 -20.38
C GLY A 260 5.85 1.03 -19.51
N GLU A 261 4.95 0.07 -19.28
CA GLU A 261 3.71 0.31 -18.55
C GLU A 261 3.48 -0.75 -17.47
N ASN A 262 3.07 -0.30 -16.29
CA ASN A 262 2.44 -1.14 -15.28
C ASN A 262 0.99 -0.70 -15.09
N ILE A 263 0.05 -1.65 -15.05
CA ILE A 263 -1.36 -1.39 -14.72
C ILE A 263 -1.78 -2.21 -13.51
N ALA A 264 -2.69 -1.68 -12.69
CA ALA A 264 -3.29 -2.37 -11.57
C ALA A 264 -4.74 -1.92 -11.40
N ALA A 265 -5.59 -2.82 -10.91
CA ALA A 265 -7.00 -2.54 -10.65
C ALA A 265 -7.43 -3.13 -9.31
N GLN A 266 -8.41 -2.49 -8.66
CA GLN A 266 -9.11 -2.98 -7.47
C GLN A 266 -8.26 -3.18 -6.20
N TYR A 267 -7.00 -2.72 -6.20
CA TYR A 267 -6.21 -2.61 -4.97
C TYR A 267 -6.84 -1.63 -3.99
N ILE A 268 -6.62 -1.88 -2.69
CA ILE A 268 -7.17 -1.03 -1.62
C ILE A 268 -6.68 0.42 -1.73
N ASP A 269 -5.41 0.64 -2.09
CA ASP A 269 -4.79 1.95 -2.25
C ASP A 269 -3.44 1.85 -3.00
N ALA A 270 -2.80 3.01 -3.21
CA ALA A 270 -1.50 3.16 -3.87
C ALA A 270 -0.37 2.30 -3.25
N PRO A 271 -0.14 2.30 -1.92
CA PRO A 271 0.87 1.42 -1.34
C PRO A 271 0.65 -0.07 -1.62
N ALA A 272 -0.61 -0.54 -1.62
CA ALA A 272 -0.91 -1.92 -1.94
C ALA A 272 -0.65 -2.24 -3.43
N ALA A 273 -0.98 -1.33 -4.35
CA ALA A 273 -0.70 -1.49 -5.79
C ALA A 273 0.80 -1.59 -6.07
N ILE A 274 1.61 -0.73 -5.44
CA ILE A 274 3.08 -0.75 -5.55
C ILE A 274 3.67 -2.09 -5.11
N GLU A 275 3.26 -2.61 -3.95
CA GLU A 275 3.76 -3.90 -3.46
C GLU A 275 3.27 -5.08 -4.32
N GLY A 276 2.09 -4.95 -4.93
CA GLY A 276 1.57 -5.89 -5.94
C GLY A 276 2.44 -5.93 -7.19
N TRP A 277 2.77 -4.77 -7.77
CA TRP A 277 3.70 -4.68 -8.90
C TRP A 277 5.08 -5.22 -8.56
N LEU A 278 5.61 -4.91 -7.37
CA LEU A 278 6.92 -5.38 -6.92
C LEU A 278 7.02 -6.91 -6.86
N ASN A 279 5.90 -7.60 -6.57
CA ASN A 279 5.79 -9.05 -6.48
C ASN A 279 5.34 -9.73 -7.79
N SER A 280 5.16 -8.97 -8.87
CA SER A 280 4.88 -9.50 -10.20
C SER A 280 6.11 -9.33 -11.09
N GLN A 281 6.60 -10.42 -11.69
CA GLN A 281 7.88 -10.41 -12.40
C GLN A 281 7.95 -9.35 -13.50
N SER A 282 6.97 -9.32 -14.42
CA SER A 282 6.94 -8.37 -15.53
C SER A 282 6.83 -6.92 -15.05
N HIS A 283 6.00 -6.66 -14.05
CA HIS A 283 5.82 -5.30 -13.51
C HIS A 283 7.05 -4.81 -12.74
N ARG A 284 7.70 -5.73 -12.01
CA ARG A 284 8.96 -5.49 -11.31
C ARG A 284 10.08 -5.17 -12.29
N GLU A 285 10.21 -5.93 -13.37
CA GLU A 285 11.22 -5.69 -14.42
C GLU A 285 11.05 -4.29 -15.02
N THR A 286 9.82 -3.86 -15.28
CA THR A 286 9.51 -2.50 -15.74
C THR A 286 9.90 -1.44 -14.69
N MET A 287 9.45 -1.59 -13.44
CA MET A 287 9.71 -0.64 -12.35
C MET A 287 11.21 -0.47 -12.05
N LEU A 288 11.98 -1.56 -12.18
CA LEU A 288 13.42 -1.62 -11.89
C LEU A 288 14.30 -1.53 -13.14
N ASN A 289 13.73 -1.21 -14.30
CA ASN A 289 14.54 -0.98 -15.49
C ASN A 289 15.38 0.31 -15.30
N LYS A 290 16.70 0.15 -15.39
CA LYS A 290 17.69 1.21 -15.17
C LYS A 290 17.70 2.29 -16.26
N ASP A 291 17.20 1.97 -17.44
CA ASP A 291 17.24 2.86 -18.60
C ASP A 291 16.09 3.89 -18.56
N PHE A 292 15.05 3.66 -17.75
CA PHE A 292 13.99 4.64 -17.53
C PHE A 292 14.48 5.82 -16.69
N THR A 293 14.14 7.01 -17.16
CA THR A 293 14.52 8.31 -16.59
C THR A 293 13.32 9.11 -16.11
N HIS A 294 12.12 8.85 -16.65
CA HIS A 294 10.89 9.56 -16.34
C HIS A 294 9.75 8.59 -16.04
N LEU A 295 8.76 9.08 -15.30
CA LEU A 295 7.55 8.36 -14.94
C LEU A 295 6.36 9.33 -14.92
N GLY A 296 5.32 8.99 -15.66
CA GLY A 296 3.98 9.54 -15.45
C GLY A 296 3.12 8.51 -14.72
N VAL A 297 2.41 8.94 -13.69
CA VAL A 297 1.43 8.10 -12.98
C VAL A 297 0.05 8.69 -13.19
N GLY A 298 -0.91 7.83 -13.49
CA GLY A 298 -2.32 8.20 -13.55
C GLY A 298 -3.16 7.25 -12.72
N VAL A 299 -4.12 7.81 -11.99
CA VAL A 299 -5.07 7.03 -11.19
C VAL A 299 -6.48 7.49 -11.49
N TYR A 300 -7.39 6.55 -11.66
CA TYR A 300 -8.82 6.83 -11.71
C TYR A 300 -9.55 5.84 -10.81
N GLN A 301 -10.01 6.34 -9.66
CA GLN A 301 -10.55 5.55 -8.55
C GLN A 301 -9.61 4.41 -8.11
N LYS A 302 -9.90 3.18 -8.53
CA LYS A 302 -9.10 1.98 -8.19
C LYS A 302 -8.38 1.39 -9.39
N ASN A 303 -8.24 2.14 -10.49
CA ASN A 303 -7.35 1.80 -11.59
C ASN A 303 -6.10 2.68 -11.51
N TYR A 304 -4.94 2.06 -11.62
CA TYR A 304 -3.64 2.70 -11.47
C TYR A 304 -2.78 2.35 -12.68
N THR A 305 -2.11 3.34 -13.26
CA THR A 305 -1.20 3.17 -14.39
C THR A 305 0.13 3.88 -14.12
N GLN A 306 1.25 3.19 -14.33
CA GLN A 306 2.59 3.77 -14.39
C GLN A 306 3.11 3.70 -15.81
N ASN A 307 3.42 4.84 -16.42
CA ASN A 307 4.07 4.90 -17.73
C ASN A 307 5.49 5.43 -17.56
N PHE A 308 6.46 4.53 -17.73
CA PHE A 308 7.88 4.84 -17.64
C PHE A 308 8.43 5.21 -19.00
N LEU A 309 9.31 6.21 -19.06
CA LEU A 309 9.98 6.62 -20.28
C LEU A 309 11.50 6.68 -20.11
N GLN A 310 12.20 6.35 -21.18
CA GLN A 310 13.55 6.82 -21.43
C GLN A 310 13.45 8.04 -22.34
N LYS A 311 13.73 9.24 -21.82
CA LYS A 311 13.84 10.44 -22.64
C LYS A 311 15.24 10.59 -23.25
N PRO A 312 15.34 11.22 -24.44
CA PRO A 312 16.59 11.39 -25.18
C PRO A 312 17.64 12.26 -24.49
#